data_AF-A0A3B8XBJ5-F1
#
_entry.id   AF-A0A3B8XBJ5-F1
#
_cell.length_a   1.000
_cell.length_b   1.000
_cell.length_c   1.000
_cell.angle_alpha   90.00
_cell.angle_beta   90.00
_cell.angle_gamma   90.00
#
_symmetry.space_group_name_H-M   'P 1'
#
loop_
_entity.id
_entity.type
_entity.pdbx_description
1 polymer ?
#
loop_
_entity_poly.entity_id
_entity_poly.type
_entity_poly.pdbx_seq_one_letter_code
_entity_poly.pdbx_strand_id
1 'polypeptide(L)'
;MGWEMGIRGSRPFTPAETISAFKTLVQRIDTGRWEDSTSPAAMNASAANLGPGFNFIVAGTPAHVIPTAPSFLNFHPDKFLRPFDARNLEE
;
A
#
# COMPACT_ATOMS: atom_id res chain seq x y z
N MET A 1 -27.55 8.22 17.21
CA MET A 1 -27.74 8.43 15.76
C MET A 1 -27.01 9.71 15.37
N GLY A 2 -25.84 9.58 14.77
CA GLY A 2 -24.99 10.69 14.34
C GLY A 2 -24.00 10.12 13.34
N TRP A 3 -24.11 10.57 12.11
CA TRP A 3 -23.50 9.98 10.93
C TRP A 3 -22.10 10.56 10.75
N GLU A 4 -21.06 9.83 11.14
CA GLU A 4 -19.68 10.15 10.73
C GLU A 4 -19.29 9.23 9.57
N MET A 5 -19.48 9.77 8.37
CA MET A 5 -18.80 9.32 7.14
C MET A 5 -17.30 9.63 7.26
N GLY A 6 -16.60 8.92 8.15
CA GLY A 6 -15.14 8.94 8.24
C GLY A 6 -14.55 8.02 7.17
N ILE A 7 -13.85 8.60 6.19
CA ILE A 7 -13.14 8.00 5.04
C ILE A 7 -13.18 6.45 5.03
N ARG A 8 -14.27 5.87 4.51
CA ARG A 8 -14.35 4.44 4.20
C ARG A 8 -13.54 4.19 2.92
N GLY A 9 -12.24 3.90 3.05
CA GLY A 9 -11.47 3.37 1.92
C GLY A 9 -9.95 3.45 2.01
N SER A 10 -9.36 4.41 2.72
CA SER A 10 -7.91 4.47 2.85
C SER A 10 -7.45 3.60 4.02
N ARG A 11 -6.85 2.45 3.73
CA ARG A 11 -6.05 1.76 4.75
C ARG A 11 -4.87 2.67 5.11
N PRO A 12 -4.64 2.98 6.41
CA PRO A 12 -3.49 3.78 6.79
C PRO A 12 -2.22 2.98 6.51
N PHE A 13 -1.29 3.57 5.77
CA PHE A 13 0.07 3.04 5.63
C PHE A 13 0.91 3.51 6.81
N THR A 14 1.77 2.65 7.31
CA THR A 14 2.79 3.07 8.27
C THR A 14 3.78 4.04 7.61
N PRO A 15 4.43 4.93 8.38
CA PRO A 15 5.57 5.70 7.88
C PRO A 15 6.66 4.79 7.28
N ALA A 16 6.91 3.62 7.87
CA ALA A 16 7.90 2.65 7.38
C ALA A 16 7.56 2.10 5.99
N GLU A 17 6.28 1.76 5.74
CA GLU A 17 5.81 1.33 4.42
C GLU A 17 5.94 2.45 3.39
N THR A 18 5.58 3.69 3.75
CA THR A 18 5.70 4.85 2.84
C THR A 18 7.16 5.11 2.45
N ILE A 19 8.08 5.13 3.42
CA ILE A 19 9.52 5.32 3.16
C ILE A 19 10.07 4.19 2.28
N SER A 20 9.69 2.95 2.56
CA SER A 20 10.19 1.78 1.80
C SER A 20 9.70 1.81 0.35
N ALA A 21 8.41 2.11 0.13
CA ALA A 21 7.85 2.27 -1.21
C ALA A 21 8.51 3.41 -1.98
N PHE A 22 8.78 4.54 -1.32
CA PHE A 22 9.47 5.67 -1.94
C PHE A 22 10.91 5.34 -2.32
N LYS A 23 11.67 4.65 -1.45
CA LYS A 23 13.03 4.18 -1.77
C LYS A 23 13.03 3.24 -2.98
N THR A 24 12.09 2.29 -3.06
CA THR A 24 11.91 1.41 -4.22
C THR A 24 11.64 2.20 -5.50
N LEU A 25 10.81 3.25 -5.43
CA LEU A 25 10.55 4.13 -6.57
C LEU A 25 11.81 4.90 -7.01
N VAL A 26 12.57 5.46 -6.07
CA VAL A 26 13.83 6.16 -6.38
C VAL A 26 14.82 5.20 -7.04
N GLN A 27 15.00 3.99 -6.50
CA GLN A 27 15.85 2.95 -7.11
C GLN A 27 15.45 2.66 -8.57
N ARG A 28 14.14 2.61 -8.86
CA ARG A 28 13.65 2.40 -10.23
C ARG A 28 13.99 3.56 -11.16
N ILE A 29 13.92 4.79 -10.67
CA ILE A 29 14.26 5.98 -11.44
C ILE A 29 15.75 5.96 -11.75
N ASP A 30 16.59 5.68 -10.76
CA ASP A 30 18.05 5.69 -10.89
C ASP A 30 18.59 4.57 -11.79
N THR A 31 18.03 3.36 -11.68
CA THR A 31 18.55 2.16 -12.36
C THR A 31 17.80 1.83 -13.66
N GLY A 32 16.63 2.42 -13.86
CA GLY A 32 15.76 2.07 -14.98
C GLY A 32 15.04 0.71 -14.82
N ARG A 33 15.23 -0.02 -13.71
CA ARG A 33 14.72 -1.39 -13.51
C ARG A 33 14.06 -1.56 -12.15
N TRP A 34 13.06 -2.45 -12.08
CA TRP A 34 12.43 -2.82 -10.80
C TRP A 34 13.18 -3.96 -10.11
N GLU A 35 13.67 -4.95 -10.87
CA GLU A 35 14.29 -6.18 -10.33
C GLU A 35 13.40 -6.80 -9.23
N ASP A 36 13.99 -7.36 -8.18
CA ASP A 36 13.27 -7.94 -7.04
C ASP A 36 12.91 -6.91 -5.95
N SER A 37 13.13 -5.62 -6.20
CA SER A 37 12.90 -4.54 -5.21
C SER A 37 11.43 -4.30 -4.88
N THR A 38 10.52 -4.80 -5.73
CA THR A 38 9.06 -4.79 -5.52
C THR A 38 8.55 -6.09 -4.91
N SER A 39 9.43 -7.05 -4.60
CA SER A 39 9.01 -8.27 -3.92
C SER A 39 8.49 -7.94 -2.51
N PRO A 40 7.35 -8.51 -2.08
CA PRO A 40 6.81 -8.26 -0.74
C PRO A 40 7.80 -8.57 0.38
N ALA A 41 8.60 -9.62 0.22
CA ALA A 41 9.63 -9.99 1.20
C ALA A 41 10.69 -8.89 1.35
N ALA A 42 11.23 -8.36 0.25
CA ALA A 42 12.22 -7.29 0.28
C ALA A 42 11.64 -5.99 0.88
N MET A 43 10.42 -5.63 0.48
CA MET A 43 9.76 -4.42 0.98
C MET A 43 9.41 -4.52 2.47
N ASN A 44 8.92 -5.67 2.94
CA ASN A 44 8.65 -5.92 4.36
C ASN A 44 9.93 -5.89 5.19
N ALA A 45 11.03 -6.47 4.70
CA ALA A 45 12.33 -6.43 5.37
C ALA A 45 12.88 -4.99 5.46
N SER A 46 12.80 -4.23 4.36
CA SER A 46 13.20 -2.81 4.32
C SER A 46 12.43 -1.97 5.34
N ALA A 47 11.10 -2.13 5.40
CA ALA A 47 10.24 -1.42 6.33
C ALA A 47 10.46 -1.84 7.79
N ALA A 48 10.64 -3.13 8.06
CA ALA A 48 10.92 -3.63 9.40
C ALA A 48 12.25 -3.09 9.94
N ASN A 49 13.27 -2.97 9.08
CA ASN A 49 14.59 -2.44 9.43
C ASN A 49 14.58 -0.94 9.80
N LEU A 50 13.53 -0.19 9.47
CA LEU A 50 13.36 1.19 9.93
C LEU A 50 13.03 1.26 11.43
N GLY A 51 12.54 0.16 12.02
CA GLY A 51 12.33 0.04 13.46
C GLY A 51 10.98 0.57 13.96
N PRO A 52 10.68 0.38 15.26
CA PRO A 52 9.37 0.63 15.85
C PRO A 52 8.93 2.10 15.79
N GLY A 53 9.89 3.04 15.71
CA GLY A 53 9.60 4.47 15.56
C GLY A 53 8.93 4.84 14.24
N PHE A 54 8.89 3.94 13.25
CA PHE A 54 8.20 4.13 11.97
C PHE A 54 7.14 3.06 11.67
N ASN A 55 7.11 1.98 12.45
CA ASN A 55 6.19 0.84 12.29
C ASN A 55 4.96 1.00 13.20
N PHE A 56 4.18 2.06 12.96
CA PHE A 56 2.95 2.35 13.70
C PHE A 56 1.91 3.03 12.81
N ILE A 57 0.65 2.93 13.20
CA ILE A 57 -0.45 3.76 12.69
C ILE A 57 -1.09 4.53 13.85
N VAL A 58 -1.81 5.60 13.51
CA VAL A 58 -2.65 6.34 14.47
C VAL A 58 -4.11 6.11 14.09
N ALA A 59 -4.90 5.53 14.99
CA ALA A 59 -6.29 5.21 14.73
C ALA A 59 -7.17 5.32 15.99
N GLY A 60 -8.49 5.40 15.80
CA GLY A 60 -9.49 5.50 16.86
C GLY A 60 -9.81 6.94 17.30
N THR A 61 -10.86 7.06 18.11
CA THR A 61 -11.28 8.28 18.80
C THR A 61 -11.53 7.97 20.29
N PRO A 62 -10.65 8.41 21.22
CA PRO A 62 -9.46 9.23 20.99
C PRO A 62 -8.37 8.49 20.19
N ALA A 63 -7.43 9.26 19.62
CA ALA A 63 -6.36 8.71 18.78
C ALA A 63 -5.38 7.88 19.60
N HIS A 64 -5.09 6.67 19.13
CA HIS A 64 -4.12 5.76 19.74
C HIS A 64 -3.01 5.40 18.74
N VAL A 65 -1.77 5.31 19.24
CA VAL A 65 -0.64 4.75 18.50
C VAL A 65 -0.71 3.23 18.59
N ILE A 66 -0.76 2.57 17.43
CA ILE A 66 -0.88 1.12 17.32
C ILE A 66 0.37 0.60 16.60
N PRO A 67 1.24 -0.18 17.28
CA PRO A 67 2.34 -0.88 16.64
C PRO A 67 1.82 -1.75 15.50
N THR A 68 2.39 -1.59 14.31
CA THR A 68 1.90 -2.23 13.09
C THR A 68 3.09 -2.76 12.31
N ALA A 69 3.15 -4.07 12.11
CA ALA A 69 4.18 -4.69 11.29
C ALA A 69 3.94 -4.36 9.79
N PRO A 70 5.01 -4.28 8.98
CA PRO A 70 4.89 -4.12 7.54
C PRO A 70 4.04 -5.23 6.90
N SER A 71 3.24 -4.87 5.91
CA SER A 71 2.25 -5.77 5.32
C SER A 71 2.17 -5.71 3.80
N PHE A 72 3.32 -5.52 3.11
CA PHE A 72 3.39 -5.63 1.66
C PHE A 72 2.98 -7.04 1.20
N LEU A 73 2.24 -7.11 0.08
CA LEU A 73 1.74 -8.33 -0.53
C LEU A 73 1.71 -8.21 -2.06
N ASN A 74 1.72 -9.35 -2.75
CA ASN A 74 1.60 -9.38 -4.21
C ASN A 74 0.16 -9.01 -4.61
N PHE A 75 -0.03 -7.77 -5.02
CA PHE A 75 -1.33 -7.29 -5.49
C PHE A 75 -1.62 -7.83 -6.88
N HIS A 76 -2.76 -8.52 -7.01
CA HIS A 76 -3.30 -8.96 -8.28
C HIS A 76 -4.57 -8.15 -8.54
N PRO A 77 -4.55 -7.17 -9.47
CA PRO A 77 -5.75 -6.42 -9.78
C PRO A 77 -6.80 -7.34 -10.37
N ASP A 78 -8.05 -7.15 -9.96
CA ASP A 78 -9.17 -7.79 -10.65
C ASP A 78 -9.18 -7.38 -12.13
N LYS A 79 -9.72 -8.26 -12.98
CA LYS A 79 -9.90 -7.92 -14.40
C LYS A 79 -10.74 -6.65 -14.47
N PHE A 80 -10.18 -5.63 -15.12
CA PHE A 80 -10.89 -4.39 -15.38
C PHE A 80 -12.17 -4.72 -16.14
N LEU A 81 -13.33 -4.51 -15.52
CA LEU A 81 -14.58 -4.54 -16.27
C LEU A 81 -14.50 -3.37 -17.25
N ARG A 82 -14.32 -3.67 -18.54
CA ARG A 82 -14.38 -2.67 -19.61
C ARG A 82 -15.84 -2.60 -20.03
N PRO A 83 -16.65 -1.68 -19.48
CA PRO A 83 -18.10 -1.75 -19.65
C PRO A 83 -18.53 -1.55 -21.11
N PHE A 84 -17.62 -1.06 -21.96
CA PHE A 84 -17.86 -0.83 -23.38
C PHE A 84 -17.47 -2.00 -24.30
N ASP A 85 -16.75 -3.02 -23.82
CA ASP A 85 -16.41 -4.22 -24.62
C ASP A 85 -17.60 -5.17 -24.79
N ALA A 86 -18.62 -5.08 -23.93
CA ALA A 86 -19.83 -5.92 -23.97
C ALA A 86 -20.80 -5.57 -25.12
N ARG A 87 -20.51 -4.53 -25.91
CA ARG A 87 -21.36 -4.08 -27.03
C ARG A 87 -20.96 -4.66 -28.40
N ASN A 88 -19.90 -5.46 -28.47
CA ASN A 88 -19.42 -6.07 -29.72
C ASN A 88 -19.93 -7.52 -29.93
N LEU A 89 -21.09 -7.87 -29.38
CA LEU A 89 -21.67 -9.23 -29.52
C LEU A 89 -22.84 -9.30 -30.53
N GLU A 90 -23.09 -8.25 -31.31
CA GLU A 90 -24.09 -8.26 -32.39
C GLU A 90 -23.47 -7.74 -33.70
N GLU A 91 -22.81 -8.64 -34.44
CA GLU A 91 -22.68 -8.60 -35.90
C GLU A 91 -22.70 -10.03 -36.46
#